data_AF-A0AAV7TL61-F1
#
_entry.id   AF-A0AAV7TL61-F1
#
_cell.length_a   1.000
_cell.length_b   1.000
_cell.length_c   1.000
_cell.angle_alpha   90.00
_cell.angle_beta   90.00
_cell.angle_gamma   90.00
#
_symmetry.space_group_name_H-M   'P 1'
#
loop_
_entity.id
_entity.type
_entity.pdbx_description
1 polymer ?
#
loop_
_entity_poly.entity_id
_entity_poly.type
_entity_poly.pdbx_seq_one_letter_code
_entity_poly.pdbx_strand_id
1 'polypeptide(L)'
;LCQEASCGEVCLLASAALANITFFDTMACEMLLQLNAMKTLLSACSDKQRVDTPYSRDQIVTVLANMSVLDQSASEIIQENGVQILIDMLFEKSSSGSVAEVSACERVQQKAAVTIARLSRDPEVAHAAIALRCIPRLIELCRSPPERNNSDSVLVAS
;
A
#
# COMPACT_ATOMS: atom_id res chain seq x y z
N LEU A 1 -7.05 -6.34 -16.15
CA LEU A 1 -6.19 -7.11 -15.23
C LEU A 1 -6.81 -7.23 -13.83
N CYS A 2 -6.63 -6.30 -12.88
CA CYS A 2 -7.26 -6.48 -11.54
C CYS A 2 -8.80 -6.30 -11.52
N GLN A 3 -9.37 -5.56 -12.49
CA GLN A 3 -10.83 -5.48 -12.68
C GLN A 3 -11.47 -6.80 -13.14
N GLU A 4 -10.74 -7.59 -13.93
CA GLU A 4 -11.21 -8.84 -14.53
C GLU A 4 -10.66 -10.09 -13.81
N ALA A 5 -9.86 -9.91 -12.76
CA ALA A 5 -9.31 -11.01 -11.98
C ALA A 5 -10.46 -11.79 -11.33
N SER A 6 -10.62 -13.04 -11.75
CA SER A 6 -11.69 -13.94 -11.31
C SER A 6 -11.45 -14.52 -9.91
N CYS A 7 -10.24 -14.41 -9.37
CA CYS A 7 -9.87 -14.81 -8.02
C CYS A 7 -8.64 -14.02 -7.51
N GLY A 8 -8.41 -14.06 -6.19
CA GLY A 8 -7.33 -13.30 -5.55
C GLY A 8 -5.91 -13.66 -6.03
N GLU A 9 -5.69 -14.88 -6.52
CA GLU A 9 -4.39 -15.31 -7.07
C GLU A 9 -4.03 -14.54 -8.35
N VAL A 10 -4.99 -14.32 -9.26
CA VAL A 10 -4.77 -13.54 -10.48
C VAL A 10 -4.47 -12.08 -10.14
N CYS A 11 -5.15 -11.52 -9.13
CA CYS A 11 -4.89 -10.17 -8.64
C CYS A 11 -3.48 -10.05 -8.04
N LEU A 12 -3.05 -11.04 -7.26
CA LEU A 12 -1.71 -11.12 -6.68
C LEU A 12 -0.63 -11.13 -7.77
N LEU A 13 -0.72 -12.04 -8.74
CA LEU A 13 0.28 -12.19 -9.80
C LEU A 13 0.34 -10.95 -10.70
N ALA A 14 -0.81 -10.40 -11.06
CA ALA A 14 -0.87 -9.17 -11.85
C ALA A 14 -0.24 -7.99 -11.09
N SER A 15 -0.57 -7.84 -9.80
CA SER A 15 -0.02 -6.77 -8.97
C SER A 15 1.49 -6.92 -8.77
N ALA A 16 2.00 -8.15 -8.63
CA ALA A 16 3.42 -8.42 -8.53
C ALA A 16 4.17 -8.05 -9.82
N ALA A 17 3.61 -8.38 -10.99
CA ALA A 17 4.18 -7.98 -12.27
C ALA A 17 4.23 -6.44 -12.40
N LEU A 18 3.14 -5.75 -12.04
CA LEU A 18 3.09 -4.29 -12.04
C LEU A 18 4.09 -3.67 -11.06
N ALA A 19 4.25 -4.25 -9.87
CA ALA A 19 5.20 -3.78 -8.86
C ALA A 19 6.64 -3.81 -9.40
N ASN A 20 7.01 -4.89 -10.09
CA ASN A 20 8.33 -5.01 -10.71
C ASN A 20 8.49 -4.02 -11.87
N ILE A 21 7.50 -3.89 -12.76
CA ILE A 21 7.59 -2.97 -13.91
C ILE A 21 7.73 -1.52 -13.44
N THR A 22 6.90 -1.09 -12.49
CA THR A 22 6.91 0.28 -11.94
C THR A 22 8.17 0.60 -11.14
N PHE A 23 8.86 -0.42 -10.62
CA PHE A 23 10.14 -0.23 -9.96
C PHE A 23 11.26 0.13 -10.95
N PHE A 24 11.24 -0.45 -12.16
CA PHE A 24 12.30 -0.24 -13.14
C PHE A 24 12.10 0.98 -14.04
N ASP A 25 10.86 1.37 -14.32
CA ASP A 25 10.57 2.37 -15.35
C ASP A 25 9.51 3.39 -14.91
N THR A 26 9.93 4.64 -14.80
CA THR A 26 9.01 5.76 -14.49
C THR A 26 8.00 6.00 -15.61
N MET A 27 8.34 5.74 -16.88
CA MET A 27 7.37 5.82 -17.97
C MET A 27 6.25 4.79 -17.79
N ALA A 28 6.55 3.62 -17.22
CA ALA A 28 5.51 2.65 -16.90
C ALA A 28 4.57 3.16 -15.80
N CYS A 29 5.07 3.89 -14.81
CA CYS A 29 4.22 4.57 -13.82
C CYS A 29 3.29 5.59 -14.51
N GLU A 30 3.81 6.42 -15.41
CA GLU A 30 3.01 7.41 -16.15
C GLU A 30 1.93 6.74 -17.01
N MET A 31 2.27 5.65 -17.71
CA MET A 31 1.31 4.88 -18.50
C MET A 31 0.21 4.28 -17.62
N LEU A 32 0.56 3.70 -16.47
CA LEU A 32 -0.41 3.13 -15.54
C LEU A 32 -1.34 4.19 -14.95
N LEU A 33 -0.81 5.38 -14.67
CA LEU A 33 -1.60 6.53 -14.25
C LEU A 33 -2.63 6.89 -15.32
N GLN A 34 -2.21 7.04 -16.59
CA GLN A 34 -3.11 7.33 -17.71
C GLN A 34 -4.19 6.26 -17.93
N LEU A 35 -3.89 5.01 -17.57
CA LEU A 35 -4.82 3.88 -17.66
C LEU A 35 -5.73 3.72 -16.43
N ASN A 36 -5.75 4.68 -15.50
CA ASN A 36 -6.51 4.60 -14.25
C ASN A 36 -6.20 3.34 -13.41
N ALA A 37 -4.94 2.89 -13.45
CA ALA A 37 -4.53 1.69 -12.72
C ALA A 37 -4.63 1.89 -11.20
N MET A 38 -4.32 3.09 -10.68
CA MET A 38 -4.40 3.39 -9.25
C MET A 38 -5.82 3.19 -8.72
N LYS A 39 -6.82 3.79 -9.38
CA LYS A 39 -8.25 3.57 -9.10
C LYS A 39 -8.61 2.08 -9.07
N THR A 40 -8.17 1.33 -10.09
CA THR A 40 -8.44 -0.11 -10.19
C THR A 40 -7.84 -0.89 -9.02
N LEU A 41 -6.60 -0.58 -8.64
CA LEU A 41 -5.90 -1.24 -7.53
C LEU A 41 -6.53 -0.90 -6.18
N LEU A 42 -6.87 0.37 -5.94
CA LEU A 42 -7.54 0.82 -4.72
C LEU A 42 -8.95 0.21 -4.57
N SER A 43 -9.69 0.16 -5.68
CA SER A 43 -10.99 -0.53 -5.72
C SER A 43 -10.84 -2.02 -5.40
N ALA A 44 -9.81 -2.69 -5.92
CA ALA A 44 -9.55 -4.09 -5.62
C ALA A 44 -9.24 -4.32 -4.13
N CYS A 45 -8.51 -3.41 -3.47
CA CYS A 45 -8.25 -3.48 -2.02
C CYS A 45 -9.52 -3.40 -1.16
N SER A 46 -10.57 -2.76 -1.66
CA SER A 46 -11.86 -2.65 -0.97
C SER A 46 -12.70 -3.92 -1.12
N ASP A 47 -12.40 -4.78 -2.09
CA ASP A 47 -13.11 -6.04 -2.33
C ASP A 47 -12.40 -7.19 -1.62
N LYS A 48 -12.95 -7.60 -0.47
CA LYS A 48 -12.44 -8.72 0.34
C LYS A 48 -12.53 -10.08 -0.36
N GLN A 49 -13.20 -10.22 -1.51
CA GLN A 49 -13.16 -11.45 -2.30
C GLN A 49 -11.97 -11.48 -3.26
N ARG A 50 -11.36 -10.32 -3.55
CA ARG A 50 -10.22 -10.18 -4.46
C ARG A 50 -8.90 -9.98 -3.73
N VAL A 51 -8.91 -9.22 -2.64
CA VAL A 51 -7.72 -8.88 -1.86
C VAL A 51 -8.00 -9.16 -0.38
N ASP A 52 -7.85 -10.42 0.00
CA ASP A 52 -8.06 -10.91 1.37
C ASP A 52 -6.77 -11.19 2.14
N THR A 53 -5.64 -11.38 1.44
CA THR A 53 -4.36 -11.71 2.08
C THR A 53 -3.37 -10.55 2.16
N PRO A 54 -2.48 -10.54 3.17
CA PRO A 54 -1.36 -9.60 3.24
C PRO A 54 -0.42 -9.66 2.03
N TYR A 55 -0.31 -10.80 1.35
CA TYR A 55 0.52 -10.94 0.16
C TYR A 55 0.01 -10.08 -1.01
N SER A 56 -1.30 -10.10 -1.25
CA SER A 56 -1.91 -9.27 -2.31
C SER A 56 -1.79 -7.79 -1.99
N ARG A 57 -2.01 -7.41 -0.72
CA ARG A 57 -1.82 -6.04 -0.26
C ARG A 57 -0.37 -5.58 -0.37
N ASP A 58 0.60 -6.45 -0.08
CA ASP A 58 2.03 -6.17 -0.21
C ASP A 58 2.39 -5.78 -1.64
N GLN A 59 1.87 -6.50 -2.63
CA GLN A 59 2.11 -6.18 -4.04
C GLN A 59 1.44 -4.86 -4.43
N ILE A 60 0.17 -4.65 -4.05
CA ILE A 60 -0.57 -3.43 -4.41
C ILE A 60 0.09 -2.19 -3.79
N VAL A 61 0.41 -2.23 -2.49
CA VAL A 61 1.07 -1.10 -1.83
C VAL A 61 2.46 -0.85 -2.40
N THR A 62 3.15 -1.87 -2.93
CA THR A 62 4.41 -1.69 -3.67
C THR A 62 4.19 -0.87 -4.94
N VAL A 63 3.16 -1.19 -5.74
CA VAL A 63 2.82 -0.40 -6.92
C VAL A 63 2.50 1.05 -6.54
N LEU A 64 1.67 1.25 -5.51
CA LEU A 64 1.31 2.59 -5.03
C LEU A 64 2.53 3.37 -4.53
N ALA A 65 3.45 2.70 -3.81
CA ALA A 65 4.69 3.30 -3.34
C ALA A 65 5.58 3.76 -4.49
N ASN A 66 5.70 2.96 -5.55
CA ASN A 66 6.46 3.30 -6.75
C ASN A 66 5.81 4.46 -7.50
N MET A 67 4.49 4.43 -7.67
CA MET A 67 3.75 5.49 -8.35
C MET A 67 3.70 6.80 -7.55
N SER A 68 3.81 6.76 -6.22
CA SER A 68 3.76 7.96 -5.35
C SER A 68 4.84 9.02 -5.61
N VAL A 69 5.81 8.72 -6.47
CA VAL A 69 6.82 9.68 -6.93
C VAL A 69 6.31 10.64 -8.01
N LEU A 70 5.19 10.30 -8.67
CA LEU A 70 4.55 11.15 -9.67
C LEU A 70 3.72 12.26 -9.00
N ASP A 71 3.71 13.45 -9.59
CA ASP A 71 3.01 14.62 -9.04
C ASP A 71 1.49 14.41 -8.91
N GLN A 72 0.88 13.67 -9.85
CA GLN A 72 -0.57 13.42 -9.88
C GLN A 72 -1.02 12.31 -8.93
N SER A 73 -0.10 11.58 -8.32
CA SER A 73 -0.45 10.45 -7.44
C SER A 73 -1.24 10.87 -6.22
N ALA A 74 -0.96 12.07 -5.67
CA ALA A 74 -1.72 12.59 -4.53
C ALA A 74 -3.20 12.80 -4.88
N SER A 75 -3.50 13.42 -6.04
CA SER A 75 -4.88 13.65 -6.46
C SER A 75 -5.65 12.34 -6.70
N GLU A 76 -5.02 11.34 -7.31
CA GLU A 76 -5.64 10.03 -7.52
C GLU A 76 -5.94 9.32 -6.19
N ILE A 77 -4.99 9.37 -5.25
CA ILE A 77 -5.15 8.78 -3.92
C ILE A 77 -6.30 9.44 -3.16
N ILE A 78 -6.45 10.77 -3.24
CA ILE A 78 -7.54 11.48 -2.57
C ILE A 78 -8.89 11.10 -3.20
N GLN A 79 -8.99 11.14 -4.53
CA GLN A 79 -10.25 10.91 -5.25
C GLN A 79 -10.82 9.50 -4.99
N GLU A 80 -9.96 8.51 -4.81
CA GLU A 80 -10.35 7.10 -4.65
C GLU A 80 -10.33 6.63 -3.19
N ASN A 81 -10.37 7.56 -2.22
CA ASN A 81 -10.29 7.26 -0.78
C ASN A 81 -9.06 6.40 -0.40
N GLY A 82 -7.98 6.54 -1.17
CA GLY A 82 -6.76 5.75 -1.04
C GLY A 82 -6.00 6.03 0.25
N VAL A 83 -6.18 7.22 0.86
CA VAL A 83 -5.59 7.51 2.18
C VAL A 83 -6.14 6.55 3.24
N GLN A 84 -7.45 6.30 3.25
CA GLN A 84 -8.04 5.32 4.18
C GLN A 84 -7.46 3.92 3.95
N ILE A 85 -7.34 3.49 2.69
CA ILE A 85 -6.80 2.18 2.33
C ILE A 85 -5.34 2.04 2.81
N LEU A 86 -4.51 3.07 2.59
CA LEU A 86 -3.13 3.09 3.08
C LEU A 86 -3.05 3.06 4.60
N ILE A 87 -3.97 3.73 5.30
CA ILE A 87 -4.07 3.64 6.76
C ILE A 87 -4.47 2.23 7.19
N ASP A 88 -5.46 1.61 6.55
CA ASP A 88 -5.86 0.24 6.86
C ASP A 88 -4.69 -0.74 6.68
N MET A 89 -3.88 -0.56 5.62
CA MET A 89 -2.63 -1.30 5.40
C MET A 89 -1.58 -1.05 6.49
N LEU A 90 -1.52 0.15 7.06
CA LEU A 90 -0.66 0.46 8.21
C LEU A 90 -1.09 -0.26 9.50
N PHE A 91 -2.35 -0.70 9.56
CA PHE A 91 -2.92 -1.52 10.63
C PHE A 91 -2.93 -3.02 10.32
N GLU A 92 -2.34 -3.46 9.19
CA GLU A 92 -2.35 -4.87 8.78
C GLU A 92 -1.77 -5.79 9.85
N LYS A 93 -2.43 -6.92 10.13
CA LYS A 93 -2.00 -7.92 11.12
C LYS A 93 -2.22 -9.32 10.58
N SER A 94 -1.32 -10.25 10.93
CA SER A 94 -1.43 -11.64 10.51
C SER A 94 -2.64 -12.31 11.17
N SER A 95 -3.43 -13.03 10.36
CA SER A 95 -4.60 -13.77 10.85
C SER A 95 -4.23 -15.18 11.32
N SER A 96 -3.23 -15.82 10.68
CA SER A 96 -2.79 -17.18 10.99
C SER A 96 -1.65 -17.24 12.00
N GLY A 97 -0.91 -16.14 12.20
CA GLY A 97 0.33 -16.10 12.98
C GLY A 97 1.52 -16.78 12.30
N SER A 98 1.38 -17.25 11.05
CA SER A 98 2.50 -17.89 10.34
C SER A 98 3.62 -16.89 10.07
N VAL A 99 4.88 -17.34 10.20
CA VAL A 99 6.06 -16.47 10.00
C VAL A 99 6.03 -15.77 8.64
N ALA A 100 5.61 -16.47 7.58
CA ALA A 100 5.51 -15.90 6.24
C ALA A 100 4.46 -14.78 6.14
N GLU A 101 3.29 -14.97 6.76
CA GLU A 101 2.23 -13.96 6.75
C GLU A 101 2.60 -12.76 7.63
N VAL A 102 3.23 -13.01 8.78
CA VAL A 102 3.78 -11.97 9.66
C VAL A 102 4.77 -11.10 8.91
N SER A 103 5.74 -11.69 8.20
CA SER A 103 6.68 -10.94 7.36
C SER A 103 5.99 -10.21 6.20
N ALA A 104 4.90 -10.74 5.66
CA ALA A 104 4.12 -10.02 4.64
C ALA A 104 3.42 -8.79 5.23
N CYS A 105 2.83 -8.90 6.43
CA CYS A 105 2.20 -7.77 7.13
C CYS A 105 3.23 -6.67 7.42
N GLU A 106 4.43 -7.02 7.89
CA GLU A 106 5.51 -6.06 8.12
C GLU A 106 5.83 -5.25 6.85
N ARG A 107 5.95 -5.94 5.71
CA ARG A 107 6.21 -5.30 4.43
C ARG A 107 5.07 -4.40 3.98
N VAL A 108 3.81 -4.79 4.21
CA VAL A 108 2.63 -3.96 3.95
C VAL A 108 2.70 -2.68 4.78
N GLN A 109 2.90 -2.80 6.09
CA GLN A 109 2.98 -1.67 7.01
C GLN A 109 4.10 -0.68 6.64
N GLN A 110 5.30 -1.21 6.37
CA GLN A 110 6.46 -0.40 5.97
C GLN A 110 6.19 0.38 4.68
N LYS A 111 5.70 -0.30 3.64
CA LYS A 111 5.43 0.34 2.34
C LYS A 111 4.27 1.33 2.44
N ALA A 112 3.25 1.05 3.23
CA ALA A 112 2.17 2.00 3.51
C ALA A 112 2.72 3.26 4.19
N ALA A 113 3.55 3.11 5.23
CA ALA A 113 4.18 4.22 5.93
C ALA A 113 5.02 5.10 4.99
N VAL A 114 5.87 4.49 4.15
CA VAL A 114 6.68 5.20 3.15
C VAL A 114 5.81 5.93 2.13
N THR A 115 4.76 5.26 1.63
CA THR A 115 3.83 5.84 0.65
C THR A 115 3.11 7.05 1.24
N ILE A 116 2.58 6.93 2.46
CA ILE A 116 1.93 8.04 3.18
C ILE A 116 2.92 9.19 3.37
N ALA A 117 4.15 8.91 3.81
CA ALA A 117 5.16 9.94 4.02
C ALA A 117 5.51 10.70 2.73
N ARG A 118 5.63 10.00 1.60
CA ARG A 118 5.87 10.62 0.28
C ARG A 118 4.69 11.49 -0.16
N LEU A 119 3.47 10.96 -0.06
CA LEU A 119 2.26 11.67 -0.47
C LEU A 119 1.90 12.85 0.47
N SER A 120 2.32 12.83 1.73
CA SER A 120 2.05 13.89 2.71
C SER A 120 2.77 15.22 2.41
N ARG A 121 3.53 15.31 1.32
CA ARG A 121 3.95 16.59 0.72
C ARG A 121 2.75 17.38 0.20
N ASP A 122 1.69 16.67 -0.21
CA ASP A 122 0.39 17.23 -0.50
C ASP A 122 -0.36 17.53 0.82
N PRO A 123 -0.80 18.77 1.06
CA PRO A 123 -1.50 19.13 2.29
C PRO A 123 -2.79 18.35 2.50
N GLU A 124 -3.58 18.06 1.46
CA GLU A 124 -4.85 17.36 1.61
C GLU A 124 -4.62 15.91 2.06
N VAL A 125 -3.62 15.23 1.49
CA VAL A 125 -3.21 13.90 1.96
C VAL A 125 -2.78 13.94 3.43
N ALA A 126 -1.94 14.91 3.82
CA ALA A 126 -1.46 15.03 5.19
C ALA A 126 -2.62 15.24 6.19
N HIS A 127 -3.56 16.14 5.88
CA HIS A 127 -4.72 16.39 6.72
C HIS A 127 -5.62 15.15 6.83
N ALA A 128 -5.87 14.45 5.72
CA ALA A 128 -6.65 13.21 5.73
C ALA A 128 -5.97 12.13 6.59
N ALA A 129 -4.66 11.92 6.45
CA ALA A 129 -3.92 10.96 7.25
C ALA A 129 -3.96 11.29 8.75
N ILE A 130 -3.84 12.57 9.12
CA ILE A 130 -3.96 13.02 10.51
C ILE A 130 -5.36 12.75 11.06
N ALA A 131 -6.41 13.07 10.30
CA ALA A 131 -7.79 12.80 10.68
C ALA A 131 -8.05 11.31 10.92
N LEU A 132 -7.36 10.44 10.16
CA LEU A 132 -7.42 8.98 10.25
C LEU A 132 -6.44 8.37 11.26
N ARG A 133 -5.91 9.16 12.21
CA ARG A 133 -5.05 8.68 13.31
C ARG A 133 -3.73 8.04 12.84
N CYS A 134 -3.20 8.48 11.70
CA CYS A 134 -1.91 8.00 11.19
C CYS A 134 -0.76 8.21 12.19
N ILE A 135 -0.66 9.40 12.79
CA ILE A 135 0.45 9.76 13.69
C ILE A 135 0.55 8.82 14.91
N PRO A 136 -0.51 8.61 15.70
CA PRO A 136 -0.49 7.61 16.78
C PRO A 136 -0.01 6.24 16.32
N ARG A 137 -0.52 5.76 15.17
CA ARG A 137 -0.14 4.44 14.65
C ARG A 137 1.33 4.35 14.27
N LEU A 138 1.87 5.37 13.60
CA LEU A 138 3.30 5.45 13.28
C LEU A 138 4.16 5.45 14.56
N ILE A 139 3.72 6.16 15.61
CA ILE A 139 4.42 6.15 16.90
C ILE A 139 4.42 4.76 17.54
N GLU A 140 3.29 4.05 17.49
CA GLU A 140 3.19 2.68 17.99
C GLU A 140 4.14 1.74 17.26
N LEU A 141 4.16 1.79 15.92
CA LEU A 141 5.08 1.02 15.09
C LEU A 141 6.54 1.34 15.47
N CYS A 142 6.87 2.61 15.71
CA CYS A 142 8.22 3.01 16.12
C CYS A 142 8.62 2.50 17.51
N ARG A 143 7.69 2.51 18.47
CA ARG A 143 7.99 2.32 19.90
C ARG A 143 7.72 0.92 20.43
N SER A 144 6.82 0.18 19.80
CA SER A 144 6.36 -1.12 20.27
C SER A 144 6.89 -2.23 19.36
N PRO A 145 7.95 -2.96 19.75
CA PRO A 145 8.43 -4.10 18.97
C PRO A 145 7.32 -5.08 18.59
N PRO A 146 6.37 -5.44 19.47
CA PRO A 146 5.24 -6.31 19.10
C PRO A 146 4.38 -5.78 17.95
N GLU A 147 4.19 -4.46 17.84
CA GLU A 147 3.35 -3.87 16.77
C GLU A 147 4.00 -3.94 15.39
N ARG A 148 5.32 -4.17 15.35
CA ARG A 148 6.13 -4.44 14.15
C ARG A 148 6.72 -5.85 14.17
N ASN A 149 6.09 -6.78 14.88
CA ASN A 149 6.48 -8.20 14.96
C ASN A 149 7.96 -8.44 15.37
N ASN A 150 8.52 -7.51 16.15
CA ASN A 150 9.92 -7.44 16.58
C ASN A 150 10.94 -7.22 15.44
N SER A 151 10.49 -6.75 14.28
CA SER A 151 11.30 -6.50 13.10
C SER A 151 11.67 -5.01 13.01
N ASP A 152 12.96 -4.67 13.07
CA ASP A 152 13.44 -3.28 12.90
C ASP A 152 13.32 -2.80 11.45
N SER A 153 13.13 -3.71 10.49
CA SER A 153 13.05 -3.41 9.06
C SER A 153 11.84 -2.52 8.69
N VAL A 154 10.76 -2.57 9.47
CA VAL A 154 9.54 -1.76 9.25
C VAL A 154 9.83 -0.25 9.32
N LEU A 155 10.91 0.15 10.01
CA LEU A 155 11.30 1.55 10.21
C LEU A 155 12.46 2.00 9.34
N VAL A 156 13.03 1.12 8.52
CA VAL A 156 14.14 1.45 7.62
C VAL A 156 13.57 1.84 6.27
N ALA A 157 13.77 3.10 5.84
CA ALA A 157 13.52 3.48 4.46
C ALA A 157 14.58 2.79 3.57
N SER A 158 14.14 1.98 2.61
CA SER A 158 15.01 1.40 1.57
C SER A 158 14.86 2.18 0.27
#